data_AF-A0A7C6YTH0-F1
#
_entry.id   AF-A0A7C6YTH0-F1
#
_cell.length_a   1.000
_cell.length_b   1.000
_cell.length_c   1.000
_cell.angle_alpha   90.00
_cell.angle_beta   90.00
_cell.angle_gamma   90.00
#
_symmetry.space_group_name_H-M   'P 1'
#
loop_
_entity.id
_entity.type
_entity.pdbx_description
1 polymer ?
#
loop_
_entity_poly.entity_id
_entity_poly.type
_entity_poly.pdbx_seq_one_letter_code
_entity_poly.pdbx_strand_id
1 'polypeptide(L)'
;EREKVQFDLQVMLEWYRDLLTIKGEAGPTLYNPNRREELKRISSYYPYHSLYGIIDQISAAKTAVAGNARIRFSLGYLLLLMKKGALT
;
A
#
# COMPACT_ATOMS: atom_id res chain seq x y z
N GLU A 1 -14.95 -14.17 -1.61
CA GLU A 1 -13.52 -14.17 -1.22
C GLU A 1 -12.66 -13.23 -2.05
N ARG A 2 -12.63 -13.35 -3.38
CA ARG A 2 -11.81 -12.49 -4.24
C ARG A 2 -12.12 -11.00 -4.10
N GLU A 3 -13.39 -10.63 -4.12
CA GLU A 3 -13.83 -9.23 -3.92
C GLU A 3 -13.35 -8.68 -2.58
N LYS A 4 -13.45 -9.47 -1.51
CA LYS A 4 -12.93 -9.11 -0.19
C LYS A 4 -11.42 -8.83 -0.25
N VAL A 5 -10.65 -9.69 -0.91
CA VAL A 5 -9.20 -9.47 -1.08
C VAL A 5 -8.91 -8.21 -1.91
N GLN A 6 -9.68 -7.95 -2.96
CA GLN A 6 -9.51 -6.72 -3.75
C GLN A 6 -9.84 -5.47 -2.93
N PHE A 7 -10.86 -5.54 -2.08
CA PHE A 7 -11.22 -4.49 -1.14
C PHE A 7 -10.09 -4.27 -0.11
N ASP A 8 -9.58 -5.34 0.50
CA ASP A 8 -8.48 -5.26 1.47
C ASP A 8 -7.22 -4.65 0.82
N LEU A 9 -6.88 -5.06 -0.40
CA LEU A 9 -5.77 -4.47 -1.17
C LEU A 9 -6.00 -2.99 -1.51
N GLN A 10 -7.24 -2.59 -1.77
CA GLN A 10 -7.59 -1.20 -2.00
C GLN A 10 -7.40 -0.37 -0.72
N VAL A 11 -7.86 -0.86 0.43
CA VAL A 11 -7.67 -0.21 1.73
C VAL A 11 -6.18 -0.07 2.05
N MET A 12 -5.38 -1.12 1.80
CA MET A 12 -3.92 -1.04 1.95
C MET A 12 -3.31 0.03 1.04
N LEU A 13 -3.72 0.08 -0.23
CA LEU A 13 -3.23 1.06 -1.19
C LEU A 13 -3.53 2.50 -0.77
N GLU A 14 -4.76 2.75 -0.30
CA GLU A 14 -5.19 4.06 0.22
C GLU A 14 -4.36 4.48 1.43
N TRP A 15 -4.07 3.54 2.34
CA TRP A 15 -3.21 3.79 3.49
C TRP A 15 -1.80 4.25 3.09
N TYR A 16 -1.14 3.54 2.16
CA TYR A 16 0.20 3.93 1.72
C TYR A 16 0.22 5.21 0.87
N ARG A 17 -0.87 5.51 0.15
CA ARG A 17 -1.07 6.81 -0.51
C ARG A 17 -1.19 7.95 0.49
N ASP A 18 -1.93 7.76 1.59
CA ASP A 18 -2.02 8.76 2.65
C ASP A 18 -0.66 9.02 3.31
N LEU A 19 0.16 7.97 3.51
CA LEU A 19 1.54 8.12 4.00
C LEU A 19 2.38 8.96 3.04
N LEU A 20 2.29 8.70 1.74
CA LEU A 20 3.01 9.45 0.71
C LEU A 20 2.57 10.92 0.65
N THR A 21 1.25 11.17 0.68
CA THR A 21 0.66 12.51 0.71
C THR A 21 1.13 13.32 1.92
N ILE A 22 1.10 12.72 3.12
CA ILE A 22 1.59 13.38 4.34
C ILE A 22 3.09 13.66 4.26
N LYS A 23 3.87 12.73 3.70
CA LYS A 23 5.33 12.90 3.57
C LYS A 23 5.69 14.04 2.62
N GLY A 24 5.00 14.12 1.49
CA GLY A 24 5.22 15.12 0.44
C GLY A 24 4.73 16.53 0.76
N GLU A 25 4.00 16.71 1.86
CA GLU A 25 3.27 17.96 2.20
C GLU A 25 2.40 18.52 1.06
N ALA A 26 2.14 17.71 0.04
CA ALA A 26 1.49 18.08 -1.20
C ALA A 26 0.61 16.91 -1.63
N GLY A 27 -0.70 17.11 -1.60
CA GLY A 27 -1.62 16.14 -2.14
C GLY A 27 -3.06 16.37 -1.69
N PRO A 28 -4.01 15.71 -2.38
CA PRO A 28 -5.43 15.85 -2.14
C PRO A 28 -5.80 15.34 -0.74
N THR A 29 -7.05 15.60 -0.35
CA THR A 29 -7.68 15.12 0.87
C THR A 29 -7.29 13.66 1.18
N LEU A 30 -6.88 13.41 2.43
CA LEU A 30 -6.54 12.06 2.89
C LEU A 30 -7.77 11.15 2.84
N TYR A 31 -7.57 9.87 2.52
CA TYR A 31 -8.60 8.84 2.66
C TYR A 31 -8.93 8.59 4.14
N ASN A 32 -7.92 8.69 5.01
CA ASN A 32 -8.01 8.48 6.46
C ASN A 32 -7.67 9.77 7.25
N PRO A 33 -8.46 10.85 7.12
CA PRO A 33 -8.10 12.16 7.67
C PRO A 33 -8.05 12.17 9.21
N ASN A 34 -8.85 11.31 9.86
CA ASN A 34 -8.87 11.12 11.31
C ASN A 34 -7.58 10.49 11.88
N ARG A 35 -6.69 9.97 11.02
CA ARG A 35 -5.44 9.31 11.42
C ARG A 35 -4.20 10.12 11.06
N ARG A 36 -4.34 11.41 10.74
CA ARG A 36 -3.23 12.30 10.31
C ARG A 36 -1.97 12.19 11.17
N GLU A 37 -2.10 12.27 12.49
CA GLU A 37 -0.94 12.21 13.40
C GLU A 37 -0.25 10.84 13.40
N GLU A 38 -1.02 9.76 13.29
CA GLU A 38 -0.49 8.41 13.14
C GLU A 38 0.24 8.26 11.80
N LEU A 39 -0.38 8.73 10.71
CA LEU A 39 0.21 8.72 9.37
C LEU A 39 1.51 9.52 9.31
N LYS A 40 1.58 10.68 9.98
CA LYS A 40 2.80 11.50 10.06
C LYS A 40 3.93 10.80 10.80
N ARG A 41 3.63 10.14 11.92
CA ARG A 41 4.64 9.32 12.63
C ARG A 41 5.11 8.18 11.75
N ILE A 42 4.20 7.44 11.12
CA ILE A 42 4.54 6.26 10.32
C ILE A 42 5.33 6.66 9.07
N SER A 43 4.94 7.73 8.37
CA SER A 43 5.59 8.15 7.12
C SER A 43 7.05 8.58 7.31
N SER A 44 7.45 8.93 8.54
CA SER A 44 8.84 9.25 8.87
C SER A 44 9.78 8.05 8.76
N TYR A 45 9.27 6.82 8.97
CA TYR A 45 10.07 5.58 8.88
C TYR A 45 10.30 5.10 7.45
N TYR A 46 9.54 5.59 6.47
CA TYR A 46 9.65 5.17 5.09
C TYR A 46 10.28 6.26 4.23
N PRO A 47 11.35 5.98 3.46
CA PRO A 47 11.79 6.89 2.42
C PRO A 47 10.79 6.88 1.24
N TYR A 48 10.84 7.92 0.40
CA TYR A 48 9.88 8.08 -0.70
C TYR A 48 9.89 6.88 -1.66
N HIS A 49 11.07 6.42 -2.07
CA HIS A 49 11.19 5.29 -3.00
C HIS A 49 10.52 4.03 -2.46
N SER A 50 10.53 3.81 -1.15
CA SER A 50 9.84 2.69 -0.54
C SER A 50 8.34 2.79 -0.59
N LEU A 51 7.79 3.99 -0.33
CA LEU A 51 6.35 4.20 -0.43
C LEU A 51 5.88 3.97 -1.86
N TYR A 52 6.60 4.49 -2.86
CA TYR A 52 6.31 4.22 -4.27
C TYR A 52 6.39 2.71 -4.59
N GLY A 53 7.46 2.04 -4.17
CA GLY A 53 7.62 0.59 -4.39
C GLY A 53 6.49 -0.22 -3.76
N ILE A 54 6.08 0.09 -2.53
CA ILE A 54 4.96 -0.58 -1.86
C ILE A 54 3.64 -0.33 -2.59
N ILE A 55 3.35 0.92 -2.97
CA ILE A 55 2.16 1.31 -3.74
C ILE A 55 2.08 0.54 -5.07
N ASP A 56 3.21 0.42 -5.78
CA ASP A 56 3.29 -0.29 -7.04
C ASP A 56 3.05 -1.80 -6.87
N GLN A 57 3.66 -2.41 -5.86
CA GLN A 57 3.48 -3.85 -5.60
C GLN A 57 2.05 -4.19 -5.15
N ILE A 58 1.42 -3.35 -4.32
CA ILE A 58 0.02 -3.52 -3.94
C ILE A 58 -0.89 -3.39 -5.18
N SER A 59 -0.63 -2.39 -6.02
CA SER A 59 -1.38 -2.17 -7.27
C SER A 59 -1.24 -3.36 -8.23
N ALA A 60 -0.02 -3.90 -8.38
CA ALA A 60 0.24 -5.10 -9.19
C ALA A 60 -0.48 -6.33 -8.63
N ALA A 61 -0.45 -6.54 -7.32
CA ALA A 61 -1.17 -7.64 -6.67
C ALA A 61 -2.69 -7.53 -6.87
N LYS A 62 -3.24 -6.30 -6.75
CA LYS A 62 -4.67 -6.03 -7.00
C LYS A 62 -5.05 -6.36 -8.44
N THR A 63 -4.27 -5.91 -9.42
CA THR A 63 -4.48 -6.21 -10.85
C THR A 63 -4.39 -7.71 -11.11
N ALA A 64 -3.41 -8.41 -10.54
CA ALA A 64 -3.28 -9.86 -10.68
C ALA A 64 -4.50 -10.60 -10.10
N VAL A 65 -4.96 -10.22 -8.91
CA VAL A 65 -6.15 -10.80 -8.28
C VAL A 65 -7.41 -10.52 -9.09
N ALA A 66 -7.56 -9.33 -9.69
CA ALA A 66 -8.66 -9.02 -10.60
C ALA A 66 -8.60 -9.86 -11.89
N GLY A 67 -7.40 -10.08 -12.43
CA GLY A 67 -7.13 -10.96 -13.58
C GLY A 67 -7.15 -12.46 -13.25
N ASN A 68 -7.86 -12.88 -12.20
CA ASN A 68 -8.04 -14.28 -11.79
C ASN A 68 -6.77 -15.03 -11.32
N ALA A 69 -5.67 -14.34 -10.99
CA ALA A 69 -4.53 -14.99 -10.35
C ALA A 69 -4.93 -15.67 -9.03
N ARG A 70 -4.14 -16.68 -8.64
CA ARG A 70 -4.31 -17.38 -7.37
C ARG A 70 -3.95 -16.44 -6.22
N ILE A 71 -4.96 -16.05 -5.45
CA ILE A 71 -4.87 -15.11 -4.33
C ILE A 71 -3.68 -15.42 -3.40
N ARG A 72 -3.51 -16.68 -3.01
CA ARG A 72 -2.42 -17.10 -2.10
C ARG A 72 -1.04 -16.74 -2.65
N PHE A 73 -0.81 -16.90 -3.95
CA PHE A 73 0.48 -16.56 -4.55
C PHE A 73 0.66 -15.05 -4.68
N SER A 74 -0.37 -14.33 -5.10
CA SER A 74 -0.32 -12.85 -5.19
C SER A 74 -0.04 -12.22 -3.82
N LEU A 75 -0.75 -12.64 -2.78
CA LEU A 75 -0.55 -12.13 -1.41
C LEU A 75 0.77 -12.62 -0.81
N GLY A 76 1.13 -13.88 -1.00
CA GLY A 76 2.38 -14.43 -0.49
C GLY A 76 3.60 -13.71 -1.08
N TYR A 77 3.57 -13.40 -2.38
CA TYR A 77 4.60 -12.63 -3.05
C TYR A 77 4.67 -11.19 -2.54
N LEU A 78 3.53 -10.50 -2.43
CA LEU A 78 3.45 -9.14 -1.89
C LEU A 78 4.05 -9.05 -0.48
N LEU A 79 3.65 -9.95 0.41
CA LEU A 79 4.13 -9.98 1.80
C LEU A 79 5.63 -10.28 1.90
N LEU A 80 6.15 -11.13 1.01
CA LEU A 80 7.58 -11.43 0.95
C LEU A 80 8.40 -10.20 0.57
N LEU A 81 7.95 -9.44 -0.43
CA LEU A 81 8.62 -8.20 -0.85
C LEU A 81 8.62 -7.15 0.26
N MET A 82 7.49 -7.00 0.96
CA MET A 82 7.35 -6.05 2.07
C MET A 82 8.22 -6.45 3.28
N LYS A 83 8.32 -7.75 3.62
CA LYS A 83 9.12 -8.22 4.77
C LYS A 83 10.63 -8.11 4.55
N LYS A 84 11.11 -8.34 3.33
CA LYS A 84 12.55 -8.40 3.05
C LYS A 84 13.23 -7.03 3.04
N GLY A 85 12.49 -5.93 3.18
CA GLY A 85 13.02 -4.63 2.83
C GLY A 85 13.45 -4.58 1.35
N ALA A 86 12.94 -5.46 0.49
CA ALA A 86 13.21 -5.41 -0.95
C ALA A 86 12.64 -4.13 -1.59
N LEU A 87 11.79 -3.43 -0.82
CA LEU A 87 11.22 -2.14 -1.14
C LEU A 87 11.83 -1.01 -0.30
N THR A 88 12.83 -1.26 0.56
CA THR A 88 13.54 -0.25 1.39
C THR A 88 14.98 -0.07 0.94
#